data_AF-A0A4Q6EKD9-F1
#
_entry.id   AF-A0A4Q6EKD9-F1
#
_cell.length_a   1.000
_cell.length_b   1.000
_cell.length_c   1.000
_cell.angle_alpha   90.00
_cell.angle_beta   90.00
_cell.angle_gamma   90.00
#
_symmetry.space_group_name_H-M   'P 1'
#
loop_
_entity.id
_entity.type
_entity.pdbx_description
1 polymer ?
#
loop_
_entity_poly.entity_id
_entity_poly.type
_entity_poly.pdbx_seq_one_letter_code
_entity_poly.pdbx_strand_id
1 'polypeptide(L)'
;AGTPALRQYFESQLAALKSQRLNLKARIGEGANLSKENQYTYYSSWIYAAVHVALSIPELQTASAIARYYNQKPGLIREVLGFLLKAGLAVEKGSRYQIGPTMIHLGNDSKNILRHHANWRARALFSLEREEPADMHYSAAVTISRADAARIKEMLVTMIKSTVTEIEASKEEEAFCFAVDFFSLKESI
;
A
#
# COMPACT_ATOMS: atom_id res chain seq x y z
N ALA A 1 -10.17 41.31 21.76
CA ALA A 1 -8.72 41.12 21.88
C ALA A 1 -8.36 39.71 21.43
N GLY A 2 -7.72 39.57 20.28
CA GLY A 2 -7.09 38.32 19.84
C GLY A 2 -5.73 38.70 19.30
N THR A 3 -4.68 38.56 20.10
CA THR A 3 -3.34 39.02 19.73
C THR A 3 -2.82 38.20 18.54
N PRO A 4 -2.06 38.82 17.61
CA PRO A 4 -1.49 38.12 16.44
C PRO A 4 -0.72 36.85 16.82
N ALA A 5 -0.04 36.86 17.96
CA ALA A 5 0.69 35.72 18.51
C ALA A 5 -0.23 34.54 18.88
N LEU A 6 -1.43 34.81 19.41
CA LEU A 6 -2.37 33.76 19.78
C LEU A 6 -2.97 33.09 18.54
N ARG A 7 -3.23 33.86 17.48
CA ARG A 7 -3.67 33.34 16.18
C ARG A 7 -2.59 32.45 15.54
N GLN A 8 -1.35 32.90 15.54
CA GLN A 8 -0.23 32.15 14.96
C GLN A 8 0.06 30.86 15.76
N TYR A 9 -0.11 30.90 17.09
CA TYR A 9 -0.04 29.71 17.94
C TYR A 9 -1.12 28.69 17.57
N PHE A 10 -2.38 29.11 17.41
CA PHE A 10 -3.45 28.18 17.02
C PHE A 10 -3.35 27.71 15.56
N GLU A 11 -2.85 28.54 14.64
CA GLU A 11 -2.60 28.14 13.24
C GLU A 11 -1.48 27.10 13.13
N SER A 12 -0.41 27.22 13.94
CA SER A 12 0.65 26.21 14.03
C SER A 12 0.17 24.91 14.69
N GLN A 13 -0.68 25.00 15.71
CA GLN A 13 -1.37 23.84 16.32
C GLN A 13 -2.30 23.15 15.32
N LEU A 14 -3.06 23.91 14.52
CA LEU A 14 -3.92 23.40 13.44
C LEU A 14 -3.12 22.74 12.33
N ALA A 15 -1.97 23.31 11.94
CA ALA A 15 -1.07 22.73 10.95
C ALA A 15 -0.41 21.44 11.47
N ALA A 16 -0.01 21.40 12.74
CA ALA A 16 0.52 20.20 13.39
C ALA A 16 -0.55 19.10 13.52
N LEU A 17 -1.79 19.44 13.88
CA LEU A 17 -2.91 18.51 13.93
C LEU A 17 -3.31 18.01 12.54
N LYS A 18 -3.26 18.85 11.50
CA LYS A 18 -3.46 18.43 10.10
C LYS A 18 -2.33 17.50 9.62
N SER A 19 -1.07 17.76 9.99
CA SER A 19 0.06 16.88 9.63
C SER A 19 0.03 15.55 10.39
N GLN A 20 -0.41 15.57 11.66
CA GLN A 20 -0.65 14.35 12.45
C GLN A 20 -1.83 13.54 11.91
N ARG A 21 -2.91 14.17 11.44
CA ARG A 21 -4.05 13.46 10.80
C ARG A 21 -3.72 12.84 9.44
N LEU A 22 -2.64 13.27 8.79
CA LEU A 22 -2.09 12.69 7.56
C LEU A 22 -1.08 11.57 7.82
N ASN A 23 -0.60 11.42 9.07
CA ASN A 23 0.16 10.25 9.48
C ASN A 23 -0.84 9.12 9.78
N LEU A 24 -1.05 8.23 8.80
CA LEU A 24 -1.69 6.92 8.96
C LEU A 24 -0.93 5.96 9.93
N LYS A 25 -0.10 6.49 10.83
CA LYS A 25 0.81 5.75 11.71
C LYS A 25 0.15 5.12 12.94
N ALA A 26 -1.03 5.60 13.36
CA ALA A 26 -1.51 5.39 14.73
C ALA A 26 -2.44 4.17 14.95
N ARG A 27 -2.63 3.27 13.97
CA ARG A 27 -3.70 2.25 14.04
C ARG A 27 -3.27 0.78 14.07
N ILE A 28 -2.00 0.43 14.19
CA ILE A 28 -1.57 -0.98 14.03
C ILE A 28 -0.67 -1.41 15.20
N GLY A 29 -1.08 -2.48 15.90
CA GLY A 29 -0.60 -2.92 17.22
C GLY A 29 0.83 -3.47 17.30
N GLU A 30 1.20 -3.95 18.50
CA GLU A 30 2.54 -4.37 18.92
C GLU A 30 2.92 -5.79 18.42
N GLY A 31 2.93 -5.99 17.09
CA GLY A 31 3.51 -7.20 16.48
C GLY A 31 5.03 -7.07 16.30
N ALA A 32 5.75 -8.20 16.30
CA ALA A 32 7.17 -8.22 15.94
C ALA A 32 7.35 -7.68 14.51
N ASN A 33 8.00 -6.52 14.37
CA ASN A 33 8.22 -5.88 13.07
C ASN A 33 9.23 -6.67 12.24
N LEU A 34 8.99 -6.75 10.93
CA LEU A 34 9.90 -7.37 9.96
C LEU A 34 11.30 -6.73 10.01
N SER A 35 12.36 -7.56 10.04
CA SER A 35 13.75 -7.08 10.04
C SER A 35 14.08 -6.24 8.80
N LYS A 36 15.06 -5.34 8.88
CA LYS A 36 15.47 -4.48 7.74
C LYS A 36 15.90 -5.30 6.51
N GLU A 37 16.61 -6.40 6.74
CA GLU A 37 17.03 -7.33 5.69
C GLU A 37 15.81 -7.99 5.03
N ASN A 38 14.87 -8.50 5.83
CA ASN A 38 13.66 -9.11 5.28
C ASN A 38 12.77 -8.06 4.58
N GLN A 39 12.74 -6.81 5.04
CA GLN A 39 12.06 -5.73 4.32
C GLN A 39 12.69 -5.50 2.94
N TYR A 40 14.01 -5.54 2.82
CA TYR A 40 14.69 -5.40 1.53
C TYR A 40 14.22 -6.46 0.55
N THR A 41 14.15 -7.73 0.99
CA THR A 41 13.65 -8.84 0.17
C THR A 41 12.16 -8.68 -0.15
N TYR A 42 11.32 -8.37 0.85
CA TYR A 42 9.88 -8.20 0.66
C TYR A 42 9.52 -7.11 -0.35
N TYR A 43 10.27 -6.00 -0.37
CA TYR A 43 10.04 -4.89 -1.31
C TYR A 43 10.88 -4.98 -2.59
N SER A 44 11.66 -6.04 -2.78
CA SER A 44 12.51 -6.23 -3.97
C SER A 44 11.70 -6.44 -5.24
N SER A 45 10.49 -6.97 -5.13
CA SER A 45 9.57 -7.22 -6.24
C SER A 45 8.12 -7.21 -5.77
N TRP A 46 7.20 -6.81 -6.64
CA TRP A 46 5.75 -6.78 -6.38
C TRP A 46 5.21 -8.14 -5.93
N ILE A 47 5.81 -9.23 -6.41
CA ILE A 47 5.29 -10.59 -6.22
C ILE A 47 5.30 -11.01 -4.74
N TYR A 48 6.25 -10.54 -3.94
CA TYR A 48 6.29 -10.87 -2.51
C TYR A 48 5.08 -10.32 -1.77
N ALA A 49 4.75 -9.05 -2.02
CA ALA A 49 3.59 -8.42 -1.41
C ALA A 49 2.28 -8.98 -1.97
N ALA A 50 2.20 -9.22 -3.28
CA ALA A 50 1.01 -9.80 -3.90
C ALA A 50 0.71 -11.21 -3.39
N VAL A 51 1.72 -12.09 -3.33
CA VAL A 51 1.57 -13.44 -2.77
C VAL A 51 1.20 -13.39 -1.30
N HIS A 52 1.79 -12.48 -0.53
CA HIS A 52 1.46 -12.33 0.88
C HIS A 52 -0.03 -11.98 1.08
N VAL A 53 -0.55 -10.96 0.40
CA VAL A 53 -1.98 -10.61 0.51
C VAL A 53 -2.89 -11.69 -0.07
N ALA A 54 -2.48 -12.41 -1.11
CA ALA A 54 -3.27 -13.51 -1.67
C ALA A 54 -3.57 -14.63 -0.65
N LEU A 55 -2.75 -14.80 0.39
CA LEU A 55 -2.99 -15.81 1.41
C LEU A 55 -4.25 -15.56 2.26
N SER A 56 -4.79 -14.34 2.25
CA SER A 56 -6.10 -14.07 2.88
C SER A 56 -7.26 -14.65 2.06
N ILE A 57 -7.08 -14.86 0.76
CA ILE A 57 -8.10 -15.44 -0.13
C ILE A 57 -8.04 -16.97 0.00
N PRO A 58 -9.10 -17.65 0.49
CA PRO A 58 -9.08 -19.09 0.80
C PRO A 58 -8.67 -19.98 -0.39
N GLU A 59 -9.03 -19.60 -1.61
CA GLU A 59 -8.75 -20.32 -2.84
C GLU A 59 -7.27 -20.24 -3.25
N LEU A 60 -6.55 -19.23 -2.77
CA LEU A 60 -5.15 -18.94 -3.12
C LEU A 60 -4.16 -19.38 -2.04
N GLN A 61 -4.56 -20.26 -1.13
CA GLN A 61 -3.69 -20.74 -0.04
C GLN A 61 -2.74 -21.88 -0.43
N THR A 62 -2.45 -22.08 -1.72
CA THR A 62 -1.51 -23.11 -2.20
C THR A 62 -0.59 -22.55 -3.28
N ALA A 63 0.64 -23.07 -3.34
CA ALA A 63 1.63 -22.62 -4.33
C ALA A 63 1.14 -22.78 -5.78
N SER A 64 0.39 -23.85 -6.07
CA SER A 64 -0.17 -24.10 -7.41
C SER A 64 -1.30 -23.14 -7.76
N ALA A 65 -2.19 -22.82 -6.81
CA ALA A 65 -3.27 -21.85 -7.02
C ALA A 65 -2.70 -20.45 -7.29
N ILE A 66 -1.75 -20.00 -6.46
CA ILE A 66 -1.08 -18.70 -6.59
C ILE A 66 -0.33 -18.60 -7.92
N ALA A 67 0.41 -19.65 -8.30
CA ALA A 67 1.15 -19.67 -9.56
C ALA A 67 0.23 -19.50 -10.77
N ARG A 68 -0.93 -20.17 -10.78
CA ARG A 68 -1.95 -20.00 -11.82
C ARG A 68 -2.56 -18.61 -11.79
N TYR A 69 -2.93 -18.13 -10.61
CA TYR A 69 -3.58 -16.83 -10.43
C TYR A 69 -2.72 -15.66 -10.96
N TYR A 70 -1.42 -15.65 -10.64
CA TYR A 70 -0.51 -14.60 -11.10
C TYR A 70 0.23 -14.90 -12.42
N ASN A 71 -0.09 -16.03 -13.06
CA ASN A 71 0.61 -16.54 -14.24
C ASN A 71 2.16 -16.55 -14.05
N GLN A 72 2.61 -17.11 -12.92
CA GLN A 72 4.01 -17.16 -12.54
C GLN A 72 4.55 -18.60 -12.51
N LYS A 73 5.87 -18.74 -12.64
CA LYS A 73 6.53 -20.05 -12.54
C LYS A 73 6.33 -20.63 -11.13
N PRO A 74 5.93 -21.91 -10.97
CA PRO A 74 5.76 -22.53 -9.66
C PRO A 74 7.01 -22.48 -8.76
N GLY A 75 8.20 -22.51 -9.36
CA GLY A 75 9.47 -22.36 -8.63
C GLY A 75 9.59 -21.02 -7.91
N LEU A 76 9.25 -19.93 -8.58
CA LEU A 76 9.26 -18.58 -8.00
C LEU A 76 8.26 -18.47 -6.84
N ILE A 77 7.05 -18.99 -7.00
CA ILE A 77 6.04 -18.94 -5.94
C ILE A 77 6.48 -19.73 -4.71
N ARG A 78 7.10 -20.90 -4.89
CA ARG A 78 7.67 -21.66 -3.76
C ARG A 78 8.80 -20.91 -3.05
N GLU A 79 9.66 -20.22 -3.81
CA GLU A 79 10.71 -19.37 -3.24
C GLU A 79 10.12 -18.24 -2.39
N VAL A 80 9.11 -17.54 -2.93
CA VAL A 80 8.41 -16.46 -2.22
C VAL A 80 7.74 -16.99 -0.95
N LEU A 81 6.99 -18.09 -1.03
CA LEU A 81 6.34 -18.70 0.15
C LEU A 81 7.37 -19.16 1.19
N GLY A 82 8.50 -19.73 0.75
CA GLY A 82 9.59 -20.12 1.64
C GLY A 82 10.19 -18.92 2.39
N PHE A 83 10.32 -17.76 1.72
CA PHE A 83 10.69 -16.52 2.38
C PHE A 83 9.62 -16.06 3.37
N LEU A 84 8.34 -16.03 2.99
CA LEU A 84 7.25 -15.56 3.86
C LEU A 84 7.14 -16.39 5.13
N LEU A 85 7.29 -17.73 5.03
CA LEU A 85 7.35 -18.62 6.18
C LEU A 85 8.53 -18.28 7.11
N LYS A 86 9.76 -18.18 6.55
CA LYS A 86 10.96 -17.85 7.33
C LYS A 86 10.87 -16.49 8.01
N ALA A 87 10.20 -15.54 7.36
CA ALA A 87 9.99 -14.18 7.85
C ALA A 87 8.84 -14.05 8.86
N GLY A 88 8.06 -15.12 9.11
CA GLY A 88 6.87 -15.11 9.97
C GLY A 88 5.64 -14.42 9.36
N LEU A 89 5.71 -14.07 8.07
CA LEU A 89 4.63 -13.43 7.30
C LEU A 89 3.59 -14.43 6.80
N ALA A 90 3.96 -15.71 6.75
CA ALA A 90 3.04 -16.80 6.48
C ALA A 90 3.23 -17.91 7.51
N VAL A 91 2.20 -18.72 7.69
CA VAL A 91 2.25 -19.98 8.43
C VAL A 91 1.68 -21.10 7.57
N GLU A 92 2.17 -22.32 7.79
CA GLU A 92 1.64 -23.52 7.15
C GLU A 92 0.62 -24.19 8.07
N LYS A 93 -0.56 -24.53 7.53
CA LYS A 93 -1.60 -25.30 8.20
C LYS A 93 -2.01 -26.46 7.30
N GLY A 94 -1.45 -27.63 7.56
CA GLY A 94 -1.62 -28.80 6.69
C GLY A 94 -0.99 -28.53 5.32
N SER A 95 -1.79 -28.63 4.25
CA SER A 95 -1.34 -28.39 2.88
C SER A 95 -1.54 -26.94 2.38
N ARG A 96 -1.89 -26.03 3.29
CA ARG A 96 -2.26 -24.64 2.98
C ARG A 96 -1.37 -23.62 3.68
N TYR A 97 -1.17 -22.48 3.04
CA TYR A 97 -0.50 -21.31 3.60
C TYR A 97 -1.54 -20.28 4.04
N GLN A 98 -1.33 -19.69 5.21
CA GLN A 98 -2.16 -18.61 5.75
C GLN A 98 -1.28 -17.43 6.16
N ILE A 99 -1.89 -16.25 6.33
CA ILE A 99 -1.21 -15.06 6.88
C ILE A 99 -0.61 -15.40 8.24
N GLY A 100 0.66 -15.02 8.42
CA GLY A 100 1.39 -15.19 9.67
C GLY A 100 1.19 -14.02 10.63
N PRO A 101 1.71 -14.15 11.87
CA PRO A 101 1.53 -13.14 12.91
C PRO A 101 2.45 -11.90 12.75
N THR A 102 3.48 -11.97 11.90
CA THR A 102 4.42 -10.87 11.69
C THR A 102 3.75 -9.73 10.93
N MET A 103 3.85 -8.52 11.48
CA MET A 103 3.34 -7.33 10.81
C MET A 103 4.42 -6.61 10.03
N ILE A 104 4.02 -6.04 8.90
CA ILE A 104 4.89 -5.23 8.05
C ILE A 104 4.44 -3.78 8.16
N HIS A 105 5.31 -2.94 8.72
CA HIS A 105 5.13 -1.50 8.71
C HIS A 105 6.13 -0.84 7.76
N LEU A 106 5.62 -0.12 6.76
CA LEU A 106 6.42 0.74 5.89
C LEU A 106 6.20 2.21 6.27
N GLY A 107 7.10 2.74 7.08
CA GLY A 107 7.11 4.16 7.43
C GLY A 107 7.61 5.04 6.27
N ASN A 108 7.24 6.32 6.28
CA ASN A 108 7.68 7.32 5.30
C ASN A 108 9.21 7.54 5.28
N ASP A 109 9.90 7.13 6.33
CA ASP A 109 11.36 7.16 6.48
C ASP A 109 12.06 5.89 5.94
N SER A 110 11.29 4.89 5.50
CA SER A 110 11.86 3.67 4.95
C SER A 110 12.47 3.91 3.58
N LYS A 111 13.73 3.48 3.40
CA LYS A 111 14.40 3.47 2.09
C LYS A 111 13.69 2.59 1.05
N ASN A 112 12.76 1.72 1.48
CA ASN A 112 11.99 0.84 0.61
C ASN A 112 10.68 1.48 0.10
N ILE A 113 10.29 2.67 0.58
CA ILE A 113 9.04 3.33 0.16
C ILE A 113 9.01 3.55 -1.36
N LEU A 114 10.10 4.05 -1.93
CA LEU A 114 10.23 4.27 -3.37
C LEU A 114 10.06 2.98 -4.16
N ARG A 115 10.67 1.88 -3.70
CA ARG A 115 10.58 0.56 -4.36
C ARG A 115 9.16 0.00 -4.31
N HIS A 116 8.50 0.11 -3.16
CA HIS A 116 7.12 -0.31 -3.01
C HIS A 116 6.20 0.43 -4.00
N HIS A 117 6.30 1.76 -4.06
CA HIS A 117 5.52 2.57 -4.99
C HIS A 117 5.86 2.28 -6.46
N ALA A 118 7.15 2.10 -6.79
CA ALA A 118 7.60 1.78 -8.14
C ALA A 118 7.09 0.41 -8.61
N ASN A 119 7.12 -0.61 -7.74
CA ASN A 119 6.60 -1.95 -8.03
C ASN A 119 5.13 -1.90 -8.45
N TRP A 120 4.28 -1.19 -7.70
CA TRP A 120 2.86 -1.09 -8.03
C TRP A 120 2.57 -0.23 -9.25
N ARG A 121 3.31 0.87 -9.45
CA ARG A 121 3.18 1.70 -10.66
C ARG A 121 3.59 0.94 -11.92
N ALA A 122 4.63 0.10 -11.83
CA ALA A 122 4.95 -0.82 -12.91
C ALA A 122 3.80 -1.80 -13.18
N ARG A 123 3.13 -2.32 -12.15
CA ARG A 123 1.93 -3.17 -12.33
C ARG A 123 0.74 -2.42 -12.93
N ALA A 124 0.54 -1.16 -12.59
CA ALA A 124 -0.48 -0.33 -13.22
C ALA A 124 -0.22 -0.16 -14.74
N LEU A 125 1.04 0.06 -15.13
CA LEU A 125 1.44 0.09 -16.55
C LEU A 125 1.16 -1.25 -17.26
N PHE A 126 1.48 -2.39 -16.64
CA PHE A 126 1.14 -3.70 -17.22
C PHE A 126 -0.36 -3.99 -17.27
N SER A 127 -1.15 -3.45 -16.34
CA SER A 127 -2.61 -3.60 -16.34
C SER A 127 -3.25 -2.80 -17.49
N LEU A 128 -2.71 -1.62 -17.81
CA LEU A 128 -3.12 -0.86 -19.02
C LEU A 128 -2.96 -1.68 -20.30
N GLU A 129 -1.90 -2.48 -20.43
CA GLU A 129 -1.67 -3.33 -21.61
C GLU A 129 -2.66 -4.51 -21.73
N ARG A 130 -3.28 -4.93 -20.62
CA ARG A 130 -4.22 -6.06 -20.60
C ARG A 130 -5.65 -5.68 -20.96
N GLU A 131 -6.00 -4.39 -20.84
CA GLU A 131 -7.33 -3.84 -21.14
C GLU A 131 -8.50 -4.58 -20.47
N GLU A 132 -8.32 -5.00 -19.20
CA GLU A 132 -9.37 -5.70 -18.46
C GLU A 132 -10.54 -4.75 -18.12
N PRO A 133 -11.81 -5.08 -18.41
CA PRO A 133 -12.95 -4.19 -18.19
C PRO A 133 -13.19 -3.78 -16.72
N ALA A 134 -12.70 -4.58 -15.78
CA ALA A 134 -12.80 -4.29 -14.35
C ALA A 134 -11.73 -3.29 -13.86
N ASP A 135 -10.65 -3.10 -14.61
CA ASP A 135 -9.57 -2.19 -14.25
C ASP A 135 -9.97 -0.76 -14.61
N MET A 136 -9.68 0.19 -13.71
CA MET A 136 -9.93 1.61 -13.93
C MET A 136 -8.61 2.38 -13.95
N HIS A 137 -8.33 3.02 -15.08
CA HIS A 137 -7.16 3.88 -15.26
C HIS A 137 -7.58 5.28 -15.70
N TYR A 138 -7.13 6.30 -14.96
CA TYR A 138 -7.34 7.69 -15.30
C TYR A 138 -6.03 8.45 -15.17
N SER A 139 -5.70 9.26 -16.16
CA SER A 139 -4.50 10.10 -16.15
C SER A 139 -4.80 11.42 -16.86
N ALA A 140 -4.47 12.52 -16.20
CA ALA A 140 -4.62 13.86 -16.75
C ALA A 140 -3.53 14.78 -16.22
N ALA A 141 -2.94 15.57 -17.12
CA ALA A 141 -2.17 16.75 -16.74
C ALA A 141 -3.15 17.93 -16.60
N VAL A 142 -3.15 18.59 -15.45
CA VAL A 142 -4.09 19.69 -15.15
C VAL A 142 -3.35 20.92 -14.66
N THR A 143 -3.90 22.10 -14.93
CA THR A 143 -3.47 23.37 -14.33
C THR A 143 -4.56 23.86 -13.39
N ILE A 144 -4.22 24.14 -12.15
CA ILE A 144 -5.18 24.51 -11.09
C ILE A 144 -4.56 25.52 -10.14
N SER A 145 -5.40 26.23 -9.38
CA SER A 145 -4.92 27.14 -8.33
C SER A 145 -4.28 26.36 -7.17
N ARG A 146 -3.42 27.01 -6.39
CA ARG A 146 -2.86 26.40 -5.15
C ARG A 146 -3.95 26.03 -4.14
N ALA A 147 -5.01 26.84 -4.06
CA ALA A 147 -6.16 26.58 -3.20
C ALA A 147 -6.90 25.32 -3.65
N ASP A 148 -7.12 25.15 -4.96
CA ASP A 148 -7.76 23.95 -5.51
C ASP A 148 -6.90 22.71 -5.34
N ALA A 149 -5.59 22.81 -5.50
CA ALA A 149 -4.68 21.69 -5.23
C ALA A 149 -4.80 21.21 -3.77
N ALA A 150 -4.91 22.13 -2.81
CA ALA A 150 -5.14 21.76 -1.41
C ALA A 150 -6.51 21.10 -1.19
N ARG A 151 -7.58 21.64 -1.81
CA ARG A 151 -8.94 21.06 -1.73
C ARG A 151 -9.00 19.66 -2.34
N ILE A 152 -8.44 19.45 -3.52
CA ILE A 152 -8.37 18.15 -4.19
C ILE A 152 -7.60 17.15 -3.32
N LYS A 153 -6.49 17.56 -2.71
CA LYS A 153 -5.75 16.70 -1.77
C LYS A 153 -6.61 16.27 -0.58
N GLU A 154 -7.41 17.17 0.00
CA GLU A 154 -8.33 16.84 1.09
C GLU A 154 -9.45 15.88 0.64
N MET A 155 -9.96 16.04 -0.60
CA MET A 155 -10.93 15.12 -1.19
C MET A 155 -10.32 13.71 -1.38
N LEU A 156 -9.11 13.62 -1.91
CA LEU A 156 -8.40 12.35 -2.10
C LEU A 156 -8.14 11.63 -0.76
N VAL A 157 -7.76 12.38 0.29
CA VAL A 157 -7.57 11.81 1.63
C VAL A 157 -8.88 11.26 2.19
N THR A 158 -9.99 11.96 1.98
CA THR A 158 -11.32 11.48 2.40
C THR A 158 -11.71 10.22 1.63
N MET A 159 -11.51 10.20 0.30
CA MET A 159 -11.76 9.05 -0.54
C MET A 159 -10.94 7.83 -0.08
N ILE A 160 -9.62 7.99 0.12
CA ILE A 160 -8.75 6.90 0.59
C ILE A 160 -9.26 6.32 1.91
N LYS A 161 -9.68 7.17 2.86
CA LYS A 161 -10.22 6.70 4.14
C LYS A 161 -11.49 5.87 3.96
N SER A 162 -12.44 6.37 3.17
CA SER A 162 -13.68 5.65 2.87
C SER A 162 -13.40 4.32 2.16
N THR A 163 -12.49 4.31 1.19
CA THR A 163 -12.09 3.08 0.47
C THR A 163 -11.44 2.06 1.41
N VAL A 164 -10.55 2.48 2.31
CA VAL A 164 -9.94 1.55 3.29
C VAL A 164 -10.99 0.95 4.21
N THR A 165 -11.96 1.74 4.67
CA THR A 165 -13.09 1.21 5.48
C THR A 165 -13.93 0.20 4.72
N GLU A 166 -14.18 0.42 3.42
CA GLU A 166 -14.89 -0.55 2.58
C GLU A 166 -14.07 -1.85 2.42
N ILE A 167 -12.76 -1.73 2.14
CA ILE A 167 -11.86 -2.88 2.02
C ILE A 167 -11.83 -3.70 3.31
N GLU A 168 -11.72 -3.05 4.47
CA GLU A 168 -11.70 -3.72 5.78
C GLU A 168 -12.99 -4.48 6.09
N ALA A 169 -14.13 -4.01 5.56
CA ALA A 169 -15.43 -4.68 5.72
C ALA A 169 -15.69 -5.77 4.66
N SER A 170 -14.95 -5.75 3.55
CA SER A 170 -15.13 -6.67 2.44
C SER A 170 -14.52 -8.04 2.74
N LYS A 171 -15.17 -9.08 2.23
CA LYS A 171 -14.60 -10.43 2.20
C LYS A 171 -13.47 -10.51 1.17
N GLU A 172 -12.45 -11.29 1.46
CA GLU A 172 -11.30 -11.48 0.58
C GLU A 172 -11.59 -12.54 -0.50
N GLU A 173 -11.82 -12.09 -1.72
CA GLU A 173 -12.16 -12.94 -2.87
C GLU A 173 -11.26 -12.67 -4.09
N GLU A 174 -10.79 -11.43 -4.26
CA GLU A 174 -9.93 -11.02 -5.37
C GLU A 174 -8.89 -9.98 -4.93
N ALA A 175 -7.69 -10.06 -5.52
CA ALA A 175 -6.58 -9.17 -5.18
C ALA A 175 -6.49 -7.99 -6.15
N PHE A 176 -6.75 -6.78 -5.64
CA PHE A 176 -6.61 -5.53 -6.40
C PHE A 176 -5.37 -4.72 -5.97
N CYS A 177 -4.80 -3.98 -6.92
CA CYS A 177 -3.81 -2.95 -6.63
C CYS A 177 -4.50 -1.59 -6.57
N PHE A 178 -4.53 -0.96 -5.39
CA PHE A 178 -5.04 0.40 -5.23
C PHE A 178 -3.89 1.39 -5.04
N ALA A 179 -3.63 2.21 -6.06
CA ALA A 179 -2.59 3.23 -6.05
C ALA A 179 -3.18 4.59 -6.47
N VAL A 180 -2.81 5.65 -5.73
CA VAL A 180 -3.30 7.01 -5.98
C VAL A 180 -2.11 7.97 -6.02
N ASP A 181 -2.10 8.84 -7.03
CA ASP A 181 -1.06 9.83 -7.27
C ASP A 181 -1.68 11.20 -7.51
N PHE A 182 -1.23 12.21 -6.74
CA PHE A 182 -1.51 13.61 -7.00
C PHE A 182 -0.32 14.45 -6.53
N PHE A 183 0.44 14.96 -7.49
CA PHE A 183 1.71 15.63 -7.24
C PHE A 183 1.86 16.88 -8.11
N SER A 184 2.72 17.79 -7.65
CA SER A 184 3.10 18.96 -8.43
C SER A 184 4.11 18.55 -9.50
N LEU A 185 3.87 18.96 -10.75
CA LEU A 185 4.83 18.79 -11.85
C LEU A 185 6.02 19.75 -11.78
N LYS A 186 6.00 20.71 -10.85
CA LYS A 186 7.15 21.59 -10.61
C LYS A 186 8.31 20.77 -10.01
N GLU A 187 9.40 20.70 -10.75
CA GLU A 187 10.68 20.20 -10.25
C GLU A 187 11.42 21.31 -9.47
N SER A 188 12.11 20.93 -8.39
CA SER A 188 13.02 21.82 -7.67
C SER A 188 14.44 21.45 -8.08
N ILE A 189 15.23 22.45 -8.49
CA ILE A 189 16.68 22.31 -8.71
C ILE A 189 17.38 22.40 -7.36
#